data_AF-A0A505IMT2-F1
#
_entry.id   AF-A0A505IMT2-F1
#
_cell.length_a   1.000
_cell.length_b   1.000
_cell.length_c   1.000
_cell.angle_alpha   90.00
_cell.angle_beta   90.00
_cell.angle_gamma   90.00
#
_symmetry.space_group_name_H-M   'P 1'
#
loop_
_entity.id
_entity.type
_entity.pdbx_description
1 polymer ?
#
loop_
_entity_poly.entity_id
_entity_poly.type
_entity_poly.pdbx_seq_one_letter_code
_entity_poly.pdbx_strand_id
1 'polypeptide(L)'
;MNIVQQAAEKISQEMVKQFIGIQNHEMSFTDLVENIQTCVNEIGTSMVETLIAEADATSRQSPVRKREWYIQRREDTKICATMLGPIELRRTYYKHKKDVHFSYLLDEYLDILPYERVDLGLKTKILETASDRSYQQTVTQFQHTGITSKETIKNMIHRVDMEI
;
A
#
# COMPACT_ATOMS: atom_id res chain seq x y z
N MET A 1 15.81 -9.58 10.40
CA MET A 1 16.39 -8.21 10.41
C MET A 1 15.29 -7.28 10.87
N ASN A 2 15.57 -6.35 11.78
CA ASN A 2 14.56 -5.40 12.28
C ASN A 2 14.23 -4.38 11.17
N ILE A 3 12.94 -4.08 10.95
CA ILE A 3 12.50 -3.11 9.93
C ILE A 3 13.15 -1.73 10.09
N VAL A 4 13.42 -1.31 11.33
CA VAL A 4 14.14 -0.07 11.64
C VAL A 4 15.57 -0.11 11.09
N GLN A 5 16.25 -1.25 11.23
CA GLN A 5 17.59 -1.43 10.71
C GLN A 5 17.59 -1.46 9.18
N GLN A 6 16.64 -2.15 8.56
CA GLN A 6 16.47 -2.17 7.11
C GLN A 6 16.23 -0.77 6.54
N ALA A 7 15.38 0.02 7.20
CA ALA A 7 15.13 1.41 6.82
C ALA A 7 16.41 2.26 6.94
N ALA A 8 17.15 2.14 8.04
CA ALA A 8 18.40 2.87 8.25
C ALA A 8 19.48 2.52 7.20
N GLU A 9 19.62 1.23 6.87
CA GLU A 9 20.53 0.76 5.84
C GLU A 9 20.16 1.33 4.47
N LYS A 10 18.87 1.29 4.11
CA LYS A 10 18.37 1.82 2.85
C LYS A 10 18.53 3.33 2.72
N ILE A 11 18.24 4.08 3.78
CA ILE A 11 18.49 5.53 3.85
C ILE A 11 19.97 5.80 3.64
N SER A 12 20.85 5.09 4.36
CA SER A 12 22.30 5.31 4.27
C SER A 12 22.83 5.05 2.86
N GLN A 13 22.37 3.96 2.23
CA GLN A 13 22.74 3.63 0.86
C GLN A 13 22.28 4.69 -0.14
N GLU A 14 21.04 5.15 -0.03
CA GLU A 14 20.52 6.19 -0.91
C GLU A 14 21.27 7.50 -0.72
N MET A 15 21.54 7.91 0.53
CA MET A 15 22.30 9.14 0.82
C MET A 15 23.71 9.11 0.20
N VAL A 16 24.42 7.98 0.28
CA VAL A 16 25.75 7.83 -0.35
C VAL A 16 25.65 7.92 -1.87
N LYS A 17 24.67 7.24 -2.47
CA LYS A 17 24.43 7.27 -3.92
C LYS A 17 24.15 8.68 -4.42
N GLN A 18 23.27 9.42 -3.74
CA GLN A 18 22.95 10.79 -4.09
C GLN A 18 24.17 11.72 -3.93
N PHE A 19 24.94 11.57 -2.85
CA PHE A 19 26.15 12.36 -2.63
C PHE A 19 27.20 12.15 -3.74
N ILE A 20 27.43 10.91 -4.17
CA ILE A 20 28.34 10.60 -5.29
C ILE A 20 27.86 11.26 -6.59
N GLY A 21 26.56 11.16 -6.89
CA GLY A 21 25.98 11.79 -8.08
C GLY A 21 26.14 13.32 -8.08
N ILE A 22 25.99 13.96 -6.91
CA ILE A 22 26.23 15.40 -6.74
C ILE A 22 27.69 15.75 -7.03
N GLN A 23 28.65 15.02 -6.46
CA GLN A 23 30.09 15.26 -6.68
C GLN A 23 30.48 15.11 -8.15
N ASN A 24 29.88 14.13 -8.84
CA ASN A 24 30.14 13.86 -10.25
C ASN A 24 29.40 14.82 -11.21
N HIS A 25 28.56 15.74 -10.70
CA HIS A 25 27.72 16.63 -11.50
C HIS A 25 26.72 15.87 -12.41
N GLU A 26 26.29 14.69 -11.98
CA GLU A 26 25.33 13.81 -12.68
C GLU A 26 23.93 13.86 -12.07
N MET A 27 23.70 14.77 -11.11
CA MET A 27 22.47 14.86 -10.33
C MET A 27 21.87 16.26 -10.44
N SER A 28 20.66 16.37 -11.01
CA SER A 28 19.90 17.62 -10.91
C SER A 28 19.17 17.72 -9.56
N PHE A 29 18.75 18.93 -9.18
CA PHE A 29 17.96 19.12 -7.97
C PHE A 29 16.62 18.37 -8.04
N THR A 30 15.98 18.31 -9.22
CA THR A 30 14.75 17.56 -9.44
C THR A 30 14.97 16.07 -9.19
N ASP A 31 16.02 15.49 -9.79
CA ASP A 31 16.36 14.07 -9.63
C ASP A 31 16.64 13.73 -8.16
N LEU A 32 17.37 14.61 -7.45
CA LEU A 32 17.65 14.43 -6.03
C LEU A 32 16.36 14.31 -5.20
N VAL A 33 15.41 15.24 -5.40
CA VAL A 33 14.14 15.24 -4.67
C VAL A 33 13.31 14.01 -5.02
N GLU A 34 13.22 13.63 -6.30
CA GLU A 34 12.47 12.45 -6.75
C GLU A 34 13.07 11.14 -6.24
N ASN A 35 14.40 11.01 -6.24
CA ASN A 35 15.10 9.85 -5.70
C ASN A 35 14.86 9.69 -4.20
N ILE A 36 14.94 10.78 -3.43
CA ILE A 36 14.67 10.76 -1.98
C ILE A 36 13.21 10.41 -1.72
N GLN A 37 12.26 11.00 -2.46
CA GLN A 37 10.84 10.67 -2.34
C GLN A 37 10.58 9.19 -2.63
N THR A 38 11.19 8.64 -3.68
CA THR A 38 11.09 7.22 -4.03
C THR A 38 11.61 6.33 -2.90
N CYS A 39 12.78 6.65 -2.35
CA CYS A 39 13.34 5.91 -1.21
C CYS A 39 12.42 5.94 0.02
N VAL A 40 11.88 7.11 0.37
CA VAL A 40 10.92 7.26 1.49
C VAL A 40 9.65 6.45 1.26
N ASN A 41 9.10 6.49 0.04
CA ASN A 41 7.92 5.74 -0.35
C ASN A 41 8.13 4.22 -0.22
N GLU A 42 9.27 3.72 -0.68
CA GLU A 42 9.60 2.30 -0.58
C GLU A 42 9.80 1.87 0.89
N ILE A 43 10.46 2.69 1.71
CA ILE A 43 10.60 2.43 3.15
C ILE A 43 9.22 2.40 3.83
N GLY A 44 8.38 3.40 3.55
CA GLY A 44 7.02 3.48 4.09
C GLY A 44 6.18 2.27 3.70
N THR A 45 6.27 1.82 2.45
CA THR A 45 5.62 0.60 1.95
C THR A 45 6.05 -0.61 2.76
N SER A 46 7.36 -0.86 2.90
CA SER A 46 7.88 -1.99 3.69
C SER A 46 7.50 -1.92 5.17
N MET A 47 7.43 -0.72 5.75
CA MET A 47 6.99 -0.53 7.14
C MET A 47 5.54 -0.95 7.33
N VAL A 48 4.64 -0.53 6.44
CA VAL A 48 3.22 -0.89 6.51
C VAL A 48 3.05 -2.40 6.33
N GLU A 49 3.71 -3.00 5.33
CA GLU A 49 3.65 -4.45 5.09
C GLU A 49 4.13 -5.25 6.31
N THR A 50 5.20 -4.80 6.96
CA THR A 50 5.74 -5.44 8.16
C THR A 50 4.74 -5.37 9.32
N LEU A 51 4.19 -4.19 9.59
CA LEU A 51 3.20 -4.01 10.67
C LEU A 51 1.96 -4.88 10.45
N ILE A 52 1.51 -5.00 9.19
CA ILE A 52 0.37 -5.84 8.80
C ILE A 52 0.67 -7.32 9.01
N ALA A 53 1.87 -7.78 8.61
CA ALA A 53 2.29 -9.16 8.84
C ALA A 53 2.42 -9.50 10.34
N GLU A 54 2.95 -8.57 11.14
CA GLU A 54 3.04 -8.70 12.60
C GLU A 54 1.66 -8.70 13.27
N ALA A 55 0.74 -7.86 12.80
CA ALA A 55 -0.65 -7.83 13.25
C ALA A 55 -1.39 -9.14 12.93
N ASP A 56 -1.22 -9.71 11.73
CA ASP A 56 -1.79 -11.02 11.39
C ASP A 56 -1.19 -12.14 12.25
N ALA A 57 0.14 -12.15 12.45
CA ALA A 57 0.82 -13.10 13.31
C ALA A 57 0.29 -13.04 14.75
N THR A 58 0.10 -11.84 15.29
CA THR A 58 -0.46 -11.63 16.63
C THR A 58 -1.93 -12.04 16.70
N SER A 59 -2.72 -11.75 15.67
CA SER A 59 -4.12 -12.19 15.55
C SER A 59 -4.23 -13.71 15.55
N ARG A 60 -3.30 -14.41 14.88
CA ARG A 60 -3.18 -15.87 14.97
C ARG A 60 -2.87 -16.32 16.39
N GLN A 61 -2.18 -15.57 17.25
CA GLN A 61 -1.96 -16.04 18.62
C GLN A 61 -3.08 -15.71 19.61
N SER A 62 -4.01 -14.82 19.26
CA SER A 62 -5.12 -14.39 20.12
C SER A 62 -5.96 -15.56 20.67
N PRO A 63 -6.18 -15.63 22.00
CA PRO A 63 -7.08 -16.61 22.62
C PRO A 63 -8.52 -16.49 22.14
N VAL A 64 -9.01 -15.25 21.95
CA VAL A 64 -10.36 -14.97 21.44
C VAL A 64 -10.50 -15.55 20.04
N ARG A 65 -9.52 -15.26 19.17
CA ARG A 65 -9.45 -15.82 17.82
C ARG A 65 -9.48 -17.35 17.86
N LYS A 66 -8.61 -17.99 18.64
CA LYS A 66 -8.52 -19.46 18.77
C LYS A 66 -9.82 -20.09 19.26
N ARG A 67 -10.60 -19.40 20.10
CA ARG A 67 -11.90 -19.86 20.58
C ARG A 67 -12.95 -19.82 19.49
N GLU A 68 -13.09 -18.70 18.78
CA GLU A 68 -14.20 -18.45 17.85
C GLU A 68 -13.92 -18.83 16.38
N TRP A 69 -12.65 -19.05 15.98
CA TRP A 69 -12.29 -19.21 14.56
C TRP A 69 -11.34 -20.39 14.26
N TYR A 70 -11.57 -21.06 13.13
CA TYR A 70 -10.64 -21.99 12.49
C TYR A 70 -9.80 -21.26 11.43
N ILE A 71 -8.51 -21.63 11.30
CA ILE A 71 -7.68 -21.18 10.16
C ILE A 71 -8.02 -22.04 8.95
N GLN A 72 -8.39 -21.40 7.85
CA GLN A 72 -8.66 -22.07 6.57
C GLN A 72 -7.47 -21.96 5.63
N ARG A 73 -6.91 -20.75 5.48
CA ARG A 73 -5.72 -20.48 4.68
C ARG A 73 -4.86 -19.42 5.34
N ARG A 74 -3.55 -19.48 5.10
CA ARG A 74 -2.57 -18.52 5.61
C ARG A 74 -1.85 -17.90 4.43
N GLU A 75 -1.31 -16.72 4.66
CA GLU A 75 -0.48 -16.00 3.68
C GLU A 75 -1.26 -15.71 2.38
N ASP A 76 -2.59 -15.53 2.47
CA ASP A 76 -3.37 -15.02 1.35
C ASP A 76 -2.92 -13.57 1.11
N THR A 77 -2.66 -13.21 -0.15
CA THR A 77 -2.17 -11.88 -0.51
C THR A 77 -3.26 -11.01 -1.14
N LYS A 78 -3.21 -9.71 -0.86
CA LYS A 78 -4.03 -8.67 -1.52
C LYS A 78 -3.17 -7.43 -1.71
N ILE A 79 -3.05 -6.96 -2.95
CA ILE A 79 -2.39 -5.68 -3.23
C ILE A 79 -3.41 -4.55 -3.15
N CYS A 80 -3.06 -3.49 -2.43
CA CYS A 80 -3.78 -2.23 -2.37
C CYS A 80 -2.87 -1.09 -2.83
N ALA A 81 -3.32 -0.29 -3.80
CA ALA A 81 -2.61 0.92 -4.23
C ALA A 81 -2.77 2.03 -3.18
N THR A 82 -1.67 2.68 -2.82
CA THR A 82 -1.64 3.81 -1.87
C THR A 82 -0.74 4.93 -2.38
N MET A 83 -0.75 6.08 -1.70
CA MET A 83 0.16 7.20 -2.03
C MET A 83 1.65 6.84 -1.89
N LEU A 84 1.98 5.89 -0.99
CA LEU A 84 3.34 5.38 -0.82
C LEU A 84 3.75 4.46 -1.97
N GLY A 85 2.79 3.75 -2.56
CA GLY A 85 3.04 2.67 -3.51
C GLY A 85 2.03 1.53 -3.34
N PRO A 86 2.14 0.47 -4.14
CA PRO A 86 1.39 -0.76 -3.92
C PRO A 86 1.86 -1.45 -2.64
N ILE A 87 0.91 -1.78 -1.76
CA ILE A 87 1.15 -2.50 -0.50
C ILE A 87 0.59 -3.91 -0.61
N GLU A 88 1.42 -4.92 -0.37
CA GLU A 88 1.01 -6.33 -0.28
C GLU A 88 0.53 -6.66 1.13
N LEU A 89 -0.78 -6.83 1.28
CA LEU A 89 -1.40 -7.31 2.51
C LEU A 89 -1.27 -8.83 2.59
N ARG A 90 -0.56 -9.34 3.60
CA ARG A 90 -0.50 -10.77 3.93
C ARG A 90 -1.45 -11.08 5.08
N ARG A 91 -2.45 -11.91 4.82
CA ARG A 91 -3.60 -12.10 5.72
C ARG A 91 -4.00 -13.56 5.83
N THR A 92 -4.56 -13.91 6.98
CA THR A 92 -5.10 -15.24 7.24
C THR A 92 -6.61 -15.26 7.01
N TYR A 93 -7.09 -16.28 6.29
CA TYR A 93 -8.51 -16.51 6.05
C TYR A 93 -9.08 -17.46 7.11
N TYR A 94 -10.17 -17.03 7.76
CA TYR A 94 -10.77 -17.73 8.87
C TYR A 94 -12.19 -18.20 8.55
N LYS A 95 -12.60 -19.30 9.19
CA LYS A 95 -14.00 -19.75 9.27
C LYS A 95 -14.46 -19.67 10.72
N HIS A 96 -15.57 -19.00 10.97
CA HIS A 96 -16.14 -18.93 12.31
C HIS A 96 -16.64 -20.33 12.73
N LYS A 97 -16.53 -20.66 14.01
CA LYS A 97 -16.81 -22.04 14.47
C LYS A 97 -18.29 -22.34 14.62
N LYS A 98 -19.12 -21.33 14.86
CA LYS A 98 -20.53 -21.50 15.18
C LYS A 98 -21.44 -21.41 13.97
N ASP A 99 -21.00 -20.74 12.91
CA ASP A 99 -21.79 -20.52 11.71
C ASP A 99 -20.96 -20.77 10.44
N VAL A 100 -21.54 -20.45 9.28
CA VAL A 100 -20.91 -20.61 7.97
C VAL A 100 -20.14 -19.36 7.52
N HIS A 101 -19.86 -18.42 8.44
CA HIS A 101 -19.20 -17.17 8.11
C HIS A 101 -17.69 -17.34 7.95
N PHE A 102 -17.13 -16.60 7.01
CA PHE A 102 -15.70 -16.56 6.74
C PHE A 102 -15.24 -15.11 6.65
N SER A 103 -14.05 -14.85 7.18
CA SER A 103 -13.52 -13.50 7.18
C SER A 103 -11.99 -13.47 7.21
N TYR A 104 -11.45 -12.35 6.73
CA TYR A 104 -10.10 -11.90 7.03
C TYR A 104 -10.19 -10.95 8.22
N LEU A 105 -9.87 -11.44 9.42
CA LEU A 105 -9.97 -10.62 10.65
C LEU A 105 -9.12 -9.36 10.59
N LEU A 106 -7.98 -9.41 9.90
CA LEU A 106 -7.12 -8.25 9.72
C LEU A 106 -7.79 -7.16 8.89
N ASP A 107 -8.53 -7.54 7.84
CA ASP A 107 -9.29 -6.59 7.04
C ASP A 107 -10.36 -5.91 7.90
N GLU A 108 -11.07 -6.65 8.75
CA GLU A 108 -12.06 -6.08 9.67
C GLU A 108 -11.44 -5.11 10.68
N TYR A 109 -10.26 -5.42 11.23
CA TYR A 109 -9.60 -4.54 12.20
C TYR A 109 -9.03 -3.25 11.60
N LEU A 110 -8.78 -3.26 10.29
CA LEU A 110 -8.23 -2.12 9.55
C LEU A 110 -9.29 -1.43 8.68
N ASP A 111 -10.57 -1.82 8.82
CA ASP A 111 -11.69 -1.33 8.01
C ASP A 111 -11.47 -1.46 6.49
N ILE A 112 -10.74 -2.50 6.07
CA ILE A 112 -10.44 -2.77 4.65
C ILE A 112 -11.60 -3.53 4.03
N LEU A 113 -12.26 -2.94 3.03
CA LEU A 113 -13.39 -3.62 2.40
C LEU A 113 -12.92 -4.75 1.46
N PRO A 114 -13.70 -5.86 1.32
CA PRO A 114 -13.27 -7.04 0.56
C PRO A 114 -12.79 -6.75 -0.88
N TYR A 115 -13.44 -5.81 -1.57
CA TYR A 115 -13.17 -5.45 -2.97
C TYR A 115 -12.35 -4.18 -3.13
N GLU A 116 -11.98 -3.51 -2.04
CA GLU A 116 -11.19 -2.29 -2.08
C GLU A 116 -9.76 -2.61 -2.48
N ARG A 117 -9.28 -1.97 -3.55
CA ARG A 117 -7.93 -2.17 -4.11
C ARG A 117 -7.12 -0.88 -4.16
N VAL A 118 -7.73 0.23 -3.75
CA VAL A 118 -7.15 1.57 -3.77
C VAL A 118 -7.54 2.20 -2.46
N ASP A 119 -6.56 2.65 -1.69
CA ASP A 119 -6.77 3.39 -0.45
C ASP A 119 -7.60 4.66 -0.71
N LEU A 120 -8.44 5.02 0.26
CA LEU A 120 -9.30 6.19 0.18
C LEU A 120 -8.51 7.49 -0.04
N GLY A 121 -7.37 7.65 0.63
CA GLY A 121 -6.50 8.82 0.47
C GLY A 121 -5.99 8.97 -0.98
N LEU A 122 -5.52 7.87 -1.57
CA LEU A 122 -5.13 7.85 -2.99
C LEU A 122 -6.33 8.11 -3.92
N LYS A 123 -7.49 7.49 -3.65
CA LYS A 123 -8.71 7.68 -4.44
C LYS A 123 -9.09 9.16 -4.49
N THR A 124 -9.12 9.84 -3.34
CA THR A 124 -9.42 11.28 -3.24
C THR A 124 -8.43 12.11 -4.07
N LYS A 125 -7.12 11.84 -3.94
CA LYS A 125 -6.09 12.59 -4.67
C LYS A 125 -6.19 12.42 -6.19
N ILE A 126 -6.55 11.23 -6.65
CA ILE A 126 -6.78 10.95 -8.07
C ILE A 126 -7.99 11.74 -8.59
N LEU A 127 -9.10 11.75 -7.85
CA LEU A 127 -10.32 12.45 -8.26
C LEU A 127 -10.10 13.95 -8.35
N GLU A 128 -9.45 14.55 -7.34
CA GLU A 128 -9.05 15.96 -7.35
C GLU A 128 -8.14 16.29 -8.54
N THR A 129 -7.23 15.39 -8.89
CA THR A 129 -6.30 15.65 -10.01
C THR A 129 -7.01 15.51 -11.35
N ALA A 130 -7.93 14.55 -11.47
CA ALA A 130 -8.65 14.27 -12.70
C ALA A 130 -9.76 15.29 -13.01
N SER A 131 -10.18 16.13 -12.05
CA SER A 131 -11.06 17.27 -12.33
C SER A 131 -10.37 18.34 -13.19
N ASP A 132 -9.06 18.47 -13.04
CA ASP A 132 -8.29 19.56 -13.64
C ASP A 132 -7.37 19.08 -14.78
N ARG A 133 -7.14 17.77 -14.90
CA ARG A 133 -6.18 17.16 -15.83
C ARG A 133 -6.81 16.03 -16.64
N SER A 134 -6.22 15.74 -17.80
CA SER A 134 -6.63 14.57 -18.56
C SER A 134 -6.34 13.26 -17.81
N TYR A 135 -7.10 12.20 -18.11
CA TYR A 135 -6.86 10.87 -17.52
C TYR A 135 -5.44 10.36 -17.77
N GLN A 136 -4.83 10.69 -18.91
CA GLN A 136 -3.43 10.31 -19.19
C GLN A 136 -2.45 11.01 -18.25
N GLN A 137 -2.60 12.32 -18.06
CA GLN A 137 -1.72 13.09 -17.19
C GLN A 137 -1.87 12.63 -15.73
N THR A 138 -3.09 12.28 -15.33
CA THR A 138 -3.37 11.71 -14.01
C THR A 138 -2.64 10.37 -13.83
N VAL A 139 -2.74 9.45 -14.80
CA VAL A 139 -1.98 8.18 -14.75
C VAL A 139 -0.48 8.43 -14.62
N THR A 140 0.09 9.32 -15.43
CA THR A 140 1.53 9.64 -15.36
C THR A 140 1.93 10.16 -13.99
N GLN A 141 1.10 10.98 -13.35
CA GLN A 141 1.36 11.53 -12.01
C GLN A 141 1.29 10.48 -10.89
N PHE A 142 0.45 9.45 -11.03
CA PHE A 142 0.26 8.41 -10.00
C PHE A 142 0.84 7.06 -10.39
N GLN A 143 1.72 7.00 -11.40
CA GLN A 143 2.27 5.74 -11.91
C GLN A 143 3.00 4.93 -10.82
N HIS A 144 3.62 5.59 -9.85
CA HIS A 144 4.33 4.95 -8.73
C HIS A 144 3.40 4.17 -7.79
N THR A 145 2.10 4.46 -7.81
CA THR A 145 1.09 3.77 -7.00
C THR A 145 0.66 2.42 -7.60
N GLY A 146 1.15 2.08 -8.80
CA GLY A 146 0.76 0.89 -9.56
C GLY A 146 -0.48 1.10 -10.44
N ILE A 147 -1.07 2.30 -10.45
CA ILE A 147 -2.18 2.63 -11.34
C ILE A 147 -1.63 3.08 -12.70
N THR A 148 -1.82 2.24 -13.72
CA THR A 148 -1.20 2.43 -15.05
C THR A 148 -2.20 2.61 -16.20
N SER A 149 -3.50 2.49 -15.95
CA SER A 149 -4.54 2.53 -16.98
C SER A 149 -5.50 3.71 -16.81
N LYS A 150 -5.85 4.36 -17.93
CA LYS A 150 -6.88 5.41 -17.97
C LYS A 150 -8.25 4.87 -17.62
N GLU A 151 -8.55 3.64 -18.01
CA GLU A 151 -9.80 2.96 -17.70
C GLU A 151 -9.98 2.84 -16.20
N THR A 152 -8.91 2.58 -15.44
CA THR A 152 -8.94 2.58 -13.97
C THR A 152 -9.35 3.95 -13.41
N ILE A 153 -8.75 5.05 -13.91
CA ILE A 153 -9.12 6.42 -13.51
C ILE A 153 -10.58 6.72 -13.86
N LYS A 154 -10.99 6.43 -15.10
CA LYS A 154 -12.36 6.61 -15.58
C LYS A 154 -13.38 5.86 -14.73
N ASN A 155 -13.09 4.61 -14.37
CA ASN A 155 -13.96 3.79 -13.53
C ASN A 155 -14.06 4.32 -12.11
N MET A 156 -13.00 4.91 -11.54
CA MET A 156 -13.07 5.54 -10.22
C MET A 156 -13.98 6.77 -10.23
N ILE A 157 -13.88 7.61 -11.25
CA ILE A 157 -14.72 8.81 -11.40
C ILE A 157 -16.19 8.42 -11.55
N HIS A 158 -16.50 7.52 -12.49
CA HIS A 158 -17.88 7.08 -12.72
C HIS A 158 -18.53 6.44 -11.49
N ARG A 159 -17.77 5.75 -10.63
CA ARG A 159 -18.32 5.19 -9.39
C ARG A 159 -18.76 6.28 -8.41
N VAL A 160 -18.00 7.37 -8.30
CA VAL A 160 -18.35 8.49 -7.42
C VAL A 160 -19.58 9.22 -7.95
N ASP A 161 -19.67 9.43 -9.27
CA ASP A 161 -20.84 10.07 -9.88
C ASP A 161 -22.14 9.26 -9.70
N MET A 162 -22.05 7.95 -9.47
CA MET A 162 -23.21 7.08 -9.20
C MET A 162 -23.56 6.97 -7.70
N GLU A 163 -22.67 7.41 -6.81
CA GLU A 163 -22.87 7.39 -5.35
C GLU A 163 -23.45 8.71 -4.82
N ILE A 164 -23.54 9.75 -5.67
CA ILE A 164 -24.12 11.08 -5.40
C ILE A 164 -25.50 11.19 -6.05
#